data_AF-A0A093ZTX8-F1
#
_entry.id   AF-A0A093ZTX8-F1
#
_cell.length_a   1.000
_cell.length_b   1.000
_cell.length_c   1.000
_cell.angle_alpha   90.00
_cell.angle_beta   90.00
_cell.angle_gamma   90.00
#
_symmetry.space_group_name_H-M   'P 1'
#
loop_
_entity.id
_entity.type
_entity.pdbx_description
1 polymer ?
#
loop_
_entity_poly.entity_id
_entity_poly.type
_entity_poly.pdbx_seq_one_letter_code
_entity_poly.pdbx_strand_id
1 'polypeptide(L)' 'MAEPIRRGMELKITRDGEWRPLVLGGGQPSVHEDILSGRDTGCTWEDVFQGTEMRGVQGFHEELETKVRMGQQ' A
#
# COMPACT_ATOMS: atom_id res chain seq x y z
N MET A 1 24.05 -1.10 -26.20
CA MET A 1 23.41 -2.36 -25.75
C MET A 1 23.41 -2.55 -24.22
N ALA A 2 24.33 -1.94 -23.46
CA ALA A 2 24.38 -2.14 -22.00
C ALA A 2 23.25 -1.45 -21.22
N GLU A 3 22.75 -0.31 -21.69
CA GLU A 3 21.76 0.50 -20.94
C GLU A 3 20.43 -0.22 -20.66
N PRO A 4 19.78 -0.91 -21.62
CA PRO A 4 18.56 -1.65 -21.33
C PRO A 4 18.76 -2.77 -20.31
N ILE A 5 19.95 -3.39 -20.29
CA ILE A 5 20.30 -4.45 -19.34
C ILE A 5 20.45 -3.86 -17.94
N ARG A 6 21.24 -2.79 -17.80
CA ARG A 6 21.41 -2.09 -16.51
C ARG A 6 20.07 -1.62 -15.97
N ARG A 7 19.24 -1.00 -16.81
CA ARG A 7 17.89 -0.55 -16.42
C ARG A 7 17.00 -1.69 -15.94
N GLY A 8 17.03 -2.83 -16.63
CA GLY A 8 16.29 -4.02 -16.20
C GLY A 8 16.75 -4.56 -14.84
N MET A 9 18.05 -4.52 -14.57
CA MET A 9 18.61 -4.91 -13.27
C MET A 9 18.22 -3.95 -12.15
N GLU A 10 18.29 -2.63 -12.40
CA GLU A 10 17.85 -1.60 -11.44
C GLU A 10 16.38 -1.82 -11.04
N LEU A 11 15.49 -2.00 -12.02
CA LEU A 11 14.06 -2.27 -11.77
C LEU A 11 13.85 -3.55 -10.97
N LYS A 12 14.61 -4.61 -11.25
CA LYS A 12 14.53 -5.86 -10.49
C LYS A 12 14.95 -5.65 -9.04
N ILE A 13 16.10 -5.00 -8.81
CA ILE A 13 16.60 -4.73 -7.45
C ILE A 13 15.59 -3.91 -6.66
N THR A 14 14.99 -2.89 -7.28
CA THR A 14 13.94 -2.10 -6.64
C THR A 14 12.76 -2.97 -6.25
N ARG A 15 12.21 -3.77 -7.17
CA ARG A 15 11.06 -4.65 -6.87
C ARG A 15 11.36 -5.69 -5.79
N ASP A 16 12.56 -6.27 -5.80
CA ASP A 16 12.97 -7.31 -4.85
C ASP A 16 13.31 -6.71 -3.47
N GLY A 17 13.75 -5.45 -3.41
CA GLY A 17 14.15 -4.75 -2.18
C GLY A 17 13.05 -3.91 -1.54
N GLU A 18 11.97 -3.63 -2.25
CA GLU A 18 10.83 -2.86 -1.75
C GLU A 18 9.92 -3.70 -0.87
N TRP A 19 9.47 -3.09 0.23
CA TRP A 19 8.49 -3.70 1.11
C TRP A 19 7.42 -2.70 1.52
N ARG A 20 6.16 -3.09 1.32
CA ARG A 20 5.00 -2.33 1.75
C ARG A 20 4.00 -3.27 2.43
N PRO A 21 3.51 -2.94 3.65
CA PRO A 21 2.46 -3.71 4.30
C PRO A 21 1.25 -3.90 3.37
N LEU A 22 0.66 -5.10 3.35
CA LEU A 22 -0.55 -5.36 2.55
C LEU A 22 -1.69 -4.39 2.90
N VAL A 23 -1.82 -4.00 4.17
CA VAL A 23 -2.82 -3.03 4.66
C VAL A 23 -2.64 -1.63 4.06
N LEU A 24 -1.45 -1.30 3.55
CA LEU A 24 -1.14 -0.03 2.87
C LEU A 24 -1.09 -0.20 1.33
N GLY A 25 -1.73 -1.25 0.79
CA GLY A 25 -1.77 -1.57 -0.63
C GLY A 25 -0.48 -2.17 -1.16
N GLY A 26 -0.02 -3.26 -0.54
CA GLY A 26 1.13 -4.03 -1.01
C GLY A 26 1.01 -4.44 -2.49
N GLY A 27 2.16 -4.52 -3.16
CA GLY A 27 2.25 -4.89 -4.58
C GLY A 27 2.05 -3.75 -5.58
N GLN A 28 1.87 -2.51 -5.12
CA GLN A 28 1.96 -1.33 -6.00
C GLN A 28 3.43 -0.97 -6.31
N PRO A 29 3.72 -0.37 -7.48
CA PRO A 29 5.03 0.19 -7.78
C PRO A 29 5.48 1.18 -6.71
N SER A 30 6.78 1.20 -6.40
CA SER A 30 7.34 2.22 -5.51
C SER A 30 7.78 3.45 -6.28
N VAL A 31 7.99 4.56 -5.57
CA VAL A 31 8.55 5.79 -6.16
C VAL A 31 9.88 5.54 -6.87
N HIS A 32 10.68 4.59 -6.38
CA HIS A 32 11.94 4.21 -7.02
C HIS A 32 11.69 3.52 -8.38
N GLU A 33 10.66 2.69 -8.48
CA GLU A 33 10.25 2.07 -9.75
C GLU A 33 9.70 3.11 -10.74
N ASP A 34 8.95 4.10 -10.25
CA ASP A 34 8.42 5.18 -11.08
C ASP A 34 9.51 6.10 -11.62
N ILE A 35 10.52 6.45 -10.80
CA ILE A 35 11.72 7.16 -11.25
C ILE A 35 12.46 6.38 -12.35
N LEU A 36 12.66 5.08 -12.14
CA LEU A 36 13.36 4.23 -13.10
C LEU A 36 12.55 3.99 -14.40
N SER A 37 11.22 4.06 -14.33
CA SER A 37 10.35 3.97 -15.51
C SER A 37 10.13 5.31 -16.22
N GLY A 38 10.70 6.41 -15.69
CA GLY A 38 10.56 7.75 -16.27
C GLY A 38 9.15 8.33 -16.12
N ARG A 39 8.43 7.91 -15.07
CA ARG A 39 7.11 8.42 -14.70
C ARG A 39 7.24 9.59 -13.71
N ASP A 40 6.29 9.71 -12.81
CA ASP A 40 6.30 10.66 -11.72
C ASP A 40 7.40 10.31 -10.71
N THR A 41 7.99 11.34 -10.12
CA THR A 41 9.03 11.23 -9.09
C THR A 41 8.55 11.77 -7.74
N GLY A 42 7.28 12.18 -7.67
CA GLY A 42 6.62 12.61 -6.44
C GLY A 42 6.11 11.44 -5.60
N CYS A 43 5.89 11.72 -4.32
CA CYS A 43 5.10 10.87 -3.43
C CYS A 43 4.07 11.78 -2.77
N THR A 44 2.80 11.45 -3.00
CA THR A 44 1.63 12.17 -2.50
C THR A 44 0.98 11.39 -1.36
N TRP A 45 0.03 12.02 -0.69
CA TRP A 45 -0.67 11.36 0.43
C TRP A 45 -1.47 10.15 -0.07
N GLU A 46 -2.04 10.27 -1.26
CA GLU A 46 -2.85 9.28 -1.94
C GLU A 46 -2.06 8.02 -2.31
N ASP A 47 -0.74 8.15 -2.47
CA ASP A 47 0.14 7.01 -2.73
C ASP A 47 0.29 6.12 -1.50
N VAL A 48 0.19 6.68 -0.29
CA VAL A 48 0.32 5.93 0.98
C VAL A 48 -1.04 5.58 1.58
N PHE A 49 -2.00 6.50 1.48
CA PHE A 49 -3.33 6.39 2.07
C PHE A 49 -4.38 6.32 0.96
N GLN A 50 -4.82 5.11 0.65
CA GLN A 50 -5.71 4.82 -0.48
C GLN A 50 -7.20 4.98 -0.13
N GLY A 51 -7.51 5.48 1.06
CA GLY A 51 -8.86 5.71 1.55
C GLY A 51 -9.54 4.45 2.12
N THR A 52 -8.85 3.31 2.11
CA THR A 52 -9.31 2.09 2.81
C THR A 52 -9.07 2.16 4.32
N GLU A 53 -8.17 3.03 4.76
CA GLU A 53 -7.78 3.20 6.16
C GLU A 53 -8.91 3.83 7.00
N MET A 54 -9.79 4.61 6.36
CA MET A 54 -10.98 5.20 6.98
C MET A 54 -12.24 4.34 6.82
N ARG A 55 -12.19 3.21 6.08
CA ARG A 55 -13.26 2.22 6.19
C ARG A 55 -13.15 1.66 7.60
N GLY A 56 -13.97 2.20 8.50
CA GLY A 56 -14.04 1.75 9.88
C GLY A 56 -14.14 0.23 9.90
N VAL A 57 -13.48 -0.42 10.86
CA VAL A 57 -13.56 -1.87 11.05
C VAL A 57 -15.04 -2.26 11.03
N GLN A 58 -15.48 -2.78 9.89
CA GLN A 58 -16.88 -3.10 9.66
C GLN A 58 -17.20 -4.20 10.66
N GLY A 59 -18.02 -3.88 11.65
CA GLY A 59 -18.33 -4.79 12.75
C GLY A 59 -17.86 -4.35 14.13
N PHE A 60 -16.96 -3.39 14.33
CA PHE A 60 -16.58 -3.02 15.71
C PHE A 60 -17.74 -2.40 16.49
N HIS A 61 -18.46 -1.45 15.88
CA HIS A 61 -19.65 -0.85 16.49
C HIS A 61 -20.80 -1.85 16.62
N GLU A 62 -21.00 -2.71 15.62
CA GLU A 62 -22.05 -3.75 15.64
C GLU A 62 -21.77 -4.86 16.67
N GLU A 63 -20.51 -5.26 16.84
CA GLU A 63 -20.06 -6.19 17.89
C GLU A 63 -20.19 -5.58 19.28
N LEU A 64 -19.84 -4.29 19.44
CA LEU A 64 -20.03 -3.57 20.70
C LEU A 64 -21.51 -3.48 21.06
N GLU A 65 -22.37 -3.09 20.13
CA GLU A 65 -23.82 -3.03 20.35
C GLU A 65 -24.38 -4.40 20.72
N THR A 66 -23.95 -5.46 20.03
CA THR A 66 -24.38 -6.83 20.35
C THR A 66 -23.95 -7.24 21.77
N LYS A 67 -22.70 -7.00 22.15
CA LYS A 67 -22.20 -7.32 23.50
C LYS A 67 -22.87 -6.49 24.60
N VAL A 68 -23.08 -5.19 24.37
CA VAL A 68 -23.72 -4.29 25.34
C VAL A 68 -25.19 -4.64 25.54
N ARG A 69 -25.92 -4.97 24.47
CA ARG A 69 -27.36 -5.31 24.56
C ARG A 69 -27.61 -6.70 25.14
N MET A 70 -26.65 -7.62 25.04
CA MET A 70 -26.71 -8.95 25.66
C MET A 70 -26.44 -8.93 27.17
N GLY A 71 -25.79 -7.88 27.70
CA GLY A 71 -25.51 -7.71 29.14
C GLY A 71 -26.63 -7.02 29.95
N GLN A 72 -27.77 -6.73 29.33
CA GLN A 72 -28.92 -6.03 29.95
C GLN A 72 -30.11 -6.96 30.29
N GLN A 73 -29.87 -8.28 30.39
CA GLN A 73 -30.86 -9.26 30.89
C GLN A 73 -30.40 -9.88 32.19
#